data_AF-A0A6V8EM10-F1
#
_entry.id   AF-A0A6V8EM10-F1
#
_cell.length_a   1.000
_cell.length_b   1.000
_cell.length_c   1.000
_cell.angle_alpha   90.00
_cell.angle_beta   90.00
_cell.angle_gamma   90.00
#
_symmetry.space_group_name_H-M   'P 1'
#
loop_
_entity.id
_entity.type
_entity.pdbx_description
1 polymer ?
#
loop_
_entity_poly.entity_id
_entity_poly.type
_entity_poly.pdbx_seq_one_letter_code
_entity_poly.pdbx_strand_id
1 'polypeptide(L)'
;MTDYDNFIGRVKELSLIGSLSGLMGWDQETMMPPKGGKLRSDMMAFLSSQAHSRMTDPVMGELLDSLDSQELTAEQAANVREVRQSYDKATKLPAELVEEKARHKSKSLQVWQEARSEDDFEKFKPYLEKTVELTCKTAEYYGYEDNIYDALLDIFEPGMTVSQLDPLFSGLREAIVPLVKAVSESPNQPDTRFLDIGKFSEEKQRKFSMKVAESIGFDFD
;
A
#
# COMPACT_ATOMS: atom_id res chain seq x y z
N MET A 1 -15.93 13.92 28.30
CA MET A 1 -15.32 12.95 27.36
C MET A 1 -13.91 12.72 27.86
N THR A 2 -13.50 11.45 27.95
CA THR A 2 -12.13 11.08 28.34
C THR A 2 -11.15 11.43 27.21
N ASP A 3 -9.85 11.46 27.50
CA ASP A 3 -8.83 11.65 26.47
C ASP A 3 -8.91 10.54 25.41
N TYR A 4 -9.22 9.31 25.83
CA TYR A 4 -9.43 8.21 24.90
C TYR A 4 -10.66 8.44 24.00
N ASP A 5 -11.76 8.98 24.52
CA ASP A 5 -12.95 9.32 23.71
C ASP A 5 -12.63 10.37 22.65
N ASN A 6 -11.82 11.37 23.00
CA ASN A 6 -11.35 12.39 22.07
C ASN A 6 -10.44 11.79 21.00
N PHE A 7 -9.46 11.00 21.42
CA PHE A 7 -8.52 10.28 20.54
C PHE A 7 -9.26 9.41 19.54
N ILE A 8 -10.12 8.50 20.00
CA ILE A 8 -10.84 7.58 19.13
C ILE A 8 -11.83 8.32 18.21
N GLY A 9 -12.37 9.46 18.65
CA GLY A 9 -13.18 10.34 17.80
C GLY A 9 -12.40 10.85 16.58
N ARG A 10 -11.15 11.29 16.79
CA ARG A 10 -10.26 11.74 15.69
C ARG A 10 -9.84 10.59 14.79
N VAL A 11 -9.54 9.41 15.36
CA VAL A 11 -9.22 8.20 14.59
C VAL A 11 -10.40 7.78 13.70
N LYS A 12 -11.64 7.87 14.20
CA LYS A 12 -12.85 7.61 13.41
C LYS A 12 -12.99 8.59 12.25
N GLU A 13 -12.69 9.88 12.44
CA GLU A 13 -12.71 10.85 11.35
C GLU A 13 -11.68 10.52 10.26
N LEU A 14 -10.46 10.14 10.65
CA LEU A 14 -9.43 9.67 9.72
C LEU A 14 -9.90 8.42 8.95
N SER A 15 -10.53 7.47 9.65
CA SER A 15 -11.12 6.28 9.03
C SER A 15 -12.20 6.63 8.01
N LEU A 16 -13.07 7.60 8.29
CA LEU A 16 -14.09 8.06 7.33
C LEU A 16 -13.46 8.67 6.06
N ILE A 17 -12.42 9.50 6.20
CA ILE A 17 -11.68 10.05 5.06
C ILE A 17 -11.03 8.92 4.24
N GLY A 18 -10.46 7.92 4.93
CA GLY A 18 -9.92 6.71 4.31
C GLY A 18 -10.97 5.96 3.51
N SER A 19 -12.15 5.72 4.06
CA SER A 19 -13.27 5.05 3.39
C SER A 19 -13.75 5.81 2.15
N LEU A 20 -13.86 7.15 2.24
CA LEU A 20 -14.19 7.99 1.09
C LEU A 20 -13.13 7.90 -0.03
N SER A 21 -11.86 7.90 0.37
CA SER A 21 -10.74 7.73 -0.57
C SER A 21 -10.77 6.36 -1.23
N GLY A 22 -11.07 5.30 -0.46
CA GLY A 22 -11.23 3.94 -0.97
C GLY A 22 -12.36 3.82 -1.99
N LEU A 23 -13.53 4.40 -1.70
CA LEU A 23 -14.66 4.43 -2.63
C LEU A 23 -14.32 5.17 -3.94
N MET A 24 -13.66 6.33 -3.84
CA MET A 24 -13.26 7.09 -5.04
C MET A 24 -12.18 6.38 -5.85
N GLY A 25 -11.26 5.68 -5.20
CA GLY A 25 -10.27 4.82 -5.86
C GLY A 25 -10.94 3.67 -6.59
N TRP A 26 -11.86 2.95 -5.93
CA TRP A 26 -12.64 1.89 -6.57
C TRP A 26 -13.43 2.39 -7.79
N ASP A 27 -14.14 3.52 -7.66
CA ASP A 27 -14.92 4.10 -8.75
C ASP A 27 -14.01 4.50 -9.93
N GLN A 28 -12.80 5.00 -9.66
CA GLN A 28 -11.85 5.39 -10.69
C GLN A 28 -11.48 4.23 -11.61
N GLU A 29 -11.34 3.03 -11.02
CA GLU A 29 -10.90 1.83 -11.72
C GLU A 29 -12.07 1.03 -12.34
N THR A 30 -13.32 1.35 -12.02
CA THR A 30 -14.48 0.54 -12.40
C THR A 30 -15.57 1.28 -13.17
N MET A 31 -15.95 2.49 -12.75
CA MET A 31 -17.15 3.18 -13.22
C MET A 31 -16.87 4.57 -13.82
N MET A 32 -15.77 5.22 -13.41
CA MET A 32 -15.49 6.61 -13.77
C MET A 32 -15.35 6.80 -15.29
N PRO A 33 -16.03 7.81 -15.89
CA PRO A 33 -15.86 8.11 -17.30
C PRO A 33 -14.44 8.63 -17.60
N PRO A 34 -13.86 8.37 -18.79
CA PRO A 34 -12.48 8.74 -19.12
C PRO A 34 -12.13 10.23 -18.93
N LYS A 35 -13.10 11.13 -19.11
CA LYS A 35 -12.90 12.59 -18.96
C LYS A 35 -12.92 13.06 -17.49
N GLY A 36 -13.23 12.18 -16.53
CA GLY A 36 -13.32 12.51 -15.10
C GLY A 36 -11.96 12.62 -14.39
N GLY A 37 -10.87 12.18 -15.02
CA GLY A 37 -9.57 11.99 -14.36
C GLY A 37 -9.01 13.24 -13.65
N LYS A 38 -9.17 14.44 -14.23
CA LYS A 38 -8.68 15.67 -13.59
C LYS A 38 -9.40 15.94 -12.27
N LEU A 39 -10.74 15.95 -12.28
CA LEU A 39 -11.53 16.22 -11.08
C LEU A 39 -11.32 15.12 -10.04
N ARG A 40 -11.22 13.85 -10.45
CA ARG A 40 -10.90 12.74 -9.55
C ARG A 40 -9.55 12.93 -8.87
N SER A 41 -8.53 13.36 -9.61
CA SER A 41 -7.21 13.67 -9.05
C SER A 41 -7.27 14.80 -8.03
N ASP A 42 -8.01 15.88 -8.34
CA ASP A 42 -8.21 17.03 -7.43
C ASP A 42 -8.93 16.59 -6.13
N MET A 43 -9.96 15.71 -6.23
CA MET A 43 -10.68 15.16 -5.08
C MET A 43 -9.79 14.25 -4.20
N MET A 44 -9.02 13.35 -4.81
CA MET A 44 -8.11 12.46 -4.09
C MET A 44 -7.00 13.26 -3.38
N ALA A 45 -6.46 14.30 -4.05
CA ALA A 45 -5.47 15.19 -3.46
C ALA A 45 -6.04 15.96 -2.25
N PHE A 46 -7.28 16.46 -2.36
CA PHE A 46 -7.97 17.12 -1.25
C PHE A 46 -8.13 16.17 -0.05
N LEU A 47 -8.67 14.97 -0.24
CA LEU A 47 -8.84 14.02 0.87
C LEU A 47 -7.51 13.60 1.49
N SER A 48 -6.48 13.37 0.68
CA SER A 48 -5.14 13.07 1.19
C SER A 48 -4.59 14.20 2.05
N SER A 49 -4.79 15.47 1.64
CA SER A 49 -4.40 16.64 2.41
C SER A 49 -5.18 16.75 3.72
N GLN A 50 -6.50 16.50 3.68
CA GLN A 50 -7.36 16.49 4.87
C GLN A 50 -6.98 15.40 5.88
N ALA A 51 -6.65 14.19 5.39
CA ALA A 51 -6.18 13.09 6.24
C ALA A 51 -4.83 13.43 6.87
N HIS A 52 -3.87 13.91 6.07
CA HIS A 52 -2.53 14.26 6.57
C HIS A 52 -2.61 15.36 7.62
N SER A 53 -3.33 16.46 7.34
CA SER A 53 -3.50 17.58 8.26
C SER A 53 -4.06 17.16 9.63
N ARG A 54 -5.02 16.23 9.65
CA ARG A 54 -5.60 15.69 10.90
C ARG A 54 -4.69 14.71 11.62
N MET A 55 -3.95 13.90 10.87
CA MET A 55 -2.98 12.97 11.43
C MET A 55 -1.87 13.76 12.12
N THR A 56 -1.32 14.78 11.48
CA THR A 56 -0.21 15.59 12.03
C THR A 56 -0.67 16.74 12.92
N ASP A 57 -1.94 16.79 13.31
CA ASP A 57 -2.46 17.83 14.21
C ASP A 57 -1.76 17.70 15.58
N PRO A 58 -1.20 18.78 16.15
CA PRO A 58 -0.57 18.75 17.48
C PRO A 58 -1.47 18.15 18.56
N VAL A 59 -2.78 18.35 18.49
CA VAL A 59 -3.75 17.77 19.44
C VAL A 59 -3.73 16.24 19.40
N MET A 60 -3.46 15.63 18.24
CA MET A 60 -3.29 14.17 18.16
C MET A 60 -2.07 13.72 18.97
N GLY A 61 -0.95 14.44 18.85
CA GLY A 61 0.28 14.15 19.61
C GLY A 61 0.06 14.32 21.12
N GLU A 62 -0.58 15.41 21.54
CA GLU A 62 -0.93 15.66 22.95
C GLU A 62 -1.80 14.55 23.54
N LEU A 63 -2.80 14.07 22.78
CA LEU A 63 -3.67 12.97 23.20
C LEU A 63 -2.89 11.65 23.30
N LEU A 64 -2.06 11.34 22.32
CA LEU A 64 -1.21 10.14 22.35
C LEU A 64 -0.30 10.16 23.59
N ASP A 65 0.36 11.29 23.87
CA ASP A 65 1.28 11.43 25.00
C ASP A 65 0.56 11.35 26.35
N SER A 66 -0.65 11.91 26.46
CA SER A 66 -1.48 11.76 27.66
C SER A 66 -1.83 10.27 27.90
N LEU A 67 -2.22 9.57 26.84
CA LEU A 67 -2.70 8.19 26.91
C LEU A 67 -1.61 7.17 27.29
N ASP A 68 -0.33 7.45 27.01
CA ASP A 68 0.79 6.58 27.41
C ASP A 68 0.88 6.39 28.94
N SER A 69 0.37 7.34 29.71
CA SER A 69 0.40 7.31 31.18
C SER A 69 -0.87 6.77 31.84
N GLN A 70 -1.89 6.42 31.04
CA GLN A 70 -3.21 6.00 31.54
C GLN A 70 -3.36 4.48 31.55
N GLU A 71 -4.21 3.97 32.44
CA GLU A 71 -4.62 2.57 32.40
C GLU A 71 -5.61 2.35 31.25
N LEU A 72 -5.18 1.60 30.24
CA LEU A 72 -5.95 1.28 29.04
C LEU A 72 -6.27 -0.21 28.98
N THR A 73 -7.39 -0.59 28.35
CA THR A 73 -7.59 -1.99 27.97
C THR A 73 -6.58 -2.40 26.89
N ALA A 74 -6.40 -3.70 26.68
CA ALA A 74 -5.47 -4.21 25.67
C ALA A 74 -5.79 -3.68 24.26
N GLU A 75 -7.07 -3.56 23.92
CA GLU A 75 -7.53 -3.04 22.62
C GLU A 75 -7.26 -1.54 22.49
N GLN A 76 -7.49 -0.77 23.56
CA GLN A 76 -7.22 0.66 23.58
C GLN A 76 -5.72 0.95 23.44
N ALA A 77 -4.88 0.21 24.17
CA ALA A 77 -3.44 0.31 24.08
C ALA A 77 -2.93 -0.05 22.67
N ALA A 78 -3.53 -1.05 22.01
CA ALA A 78 -3.22 -1.38 20.63
C ALA A 78 -3.55 -0.21 19.69
N ASN A 79 -4.75 0.39 19.80
CA ASN A 79 -5.11 1.56 18.99
C ASN A 79 -4.11 2.71 19.15
N VAL A 80 -3.71 3.01 20.40
CA VAL A 80 -2.72 4.07 20.68
C VAL A 80 -1.38 3.75 20.02
N ARG A 81 -0.87 2.53 20.15
CA ARG A 81 0.40 2.11 19.55
C ARG A 81 0.39 2.26 18.02
N GLU A 82 -0.63 1.73 17.34
CA GLU A 82 -0.70 1.77 15.88
C GLU A 82 -0.85 3.21 15.33
N VAL A 83 -1.65 4.03 16.02
CA VAL A 83 -1.84 5.44 15.63
C VAL A 83 -0.59 6.27 15.95
N ARG A 84 0.12 6.00 17.05
CA ARG A 84 1.40 6.65 17.37
C ARG A 84 2.44 6.38 16.28
N GLN A 85 2.60 5.12 15.85
CA GLN A 85 3.53 4.80 14.75
C GLN A 85 3.18 5.57 13.46
N SER A 86 1.89 5.68 13.16
CA SER A 86 1.41 6.44 12.00
C SER A 86 1.65 7.95 12.14
N TYR A 87 1.41 8.51 13.33
CA TYR A 87 1.66 9.91 13.67
C TYR A 87 3.15 10.27 13.53
N ASP A 88 4.02 9.47 14.14
CA ASP A 88 5.46 9.70 14.14
C ASP A 88 6.02 9.64 12.71
N LYS A 89 5.60 8.67 11.90
CA LYS A 89 5.98 8.61 10.47
C LYS A 89 5.47 9.84 9.70
N ALA A 90 4.22 10.24 9.93
CA ALA A 90 3.62 11.37 9.22
C ALA A 90 4.29 12.72 9.56
N THR A 91 4.74 12.89 10.80
CA THR A 91 5.36 14.14 11.28
C THR A 91 6.86 14.25 10.98
N LYS A 92 7.54 13.12 10.74
CA LYS A 92 8.97 13.09 10.36
C LYS A 92 9.27 13.65 8.96
N LEU A 93 8.29 13.67 8.05
CA LEU A 93 8.52 14.11 6.67
C LEU A 93 8.29 15.62 6.49
N PRO A 94 9.24 16.36 5.90
CA PRO A 94 9.01 17.75 5.54
C PRO A 94 7.92 17.88 4.48
N ALA A 95 7.06 18.90 4.61
CA ALA A 95 5.99 19.18 3.65
C ALA A 95 6.48 19.29 2.20
N GLU A 96 7.65 19.93 1.99
CA GLU A 96 8.26 20.07 0.66
C GLU A 96 8.60 18.72 0.02
N LEU A 97 9.12 17.77 0.80
CA LEU A 97 9.44 16.42 0.32
C LEU A 97 8.17 15.66 -0.05
N VAL A 98 7.14 15.76 0.78
CA VAL A 98 5.83 15.13 0.51
C VAL A 98 5.24 15.67 -0.80
N GLU A 99 5.29 16.99 -0.98
CA GLU A 99 4.77 17.66 -2.17
C GLU A 99 5.57 17.31 -3.44
N GLU A 100 6.90 17.28 -3.35
CA GLU A 100 7.77 16.85 -4.45
C GLU A 100 7.49 15.41 -4.87
N LYS A 101 7.38 14.49 -3.91
CA LYS A 101 7.06 13.07 -4.17
C LYS A 101 5.71 12.93 -4.86
N ALA A 102 4.69 13.65 -4.39
CA ALA A 102 3.36 13.59 -4.98
C ALA A 102 3.36 14.06 -6.45
N ARG A 103 4.01 15.20 -6.74
CA ARG A 103 4.18 15.69 -8.11
C ARG A 103 4.95 14.72 -9.00
N HIS A 104 6.07 14.19 -8.49
CA HIS A 104 6.91 13.25 -9.22
C HIS A 104 6.17 11.95 -9.54
N LYS A 105 5.46 11.38 -8.56
CA LYS A 105 4.67 10.15 -8.73
C LYS A 105 3.61 10.31 -9.83
N SER A 106 2.87 11.43 -9.81
CA SER A 106 1.84 11.72 -10.81
C SER A 106 2.40 11.76 -12.23
N LYS A 107 3.52 12.48 -12.43
CA LYS A 107 4.18 12.56 -13.73
C LYS A 107 4.78 11.21 -14.15
N SER A 108 5.41 10.50 -13.23
CA SER A 108 6.05 9.20 -13.48
C SER A 108 5.06 8.13 -13.92
N LEU A 109 3.84 8.12 -13.38
CA LEU A 109 2.81 7.16 -13.76
C LEU A 109 2.43 7.28 -15.24
N GLN A 110 2.23 8.51 -15.73
CA GLN A 110 1.88 8.73 -17.14
C GLN A 110 3.00 8.25 -18.07
N VAL A 111 4.26 8.62 -17.75
CA VAL A 111 5.42 8.19 -18.55
C VAL A 111 5.61 6.68 -18.51
N TRP A 112 5.41 6.06 -17.34
CA TRP A 112 5.50 4.60 -17.20
C TRP A 112 4.45 3.86 -18.03
N GLN A 113 3.20 4.35 -18.06
CA GLN A 113 2.14 3.72 -18.86
C GLN A 113 2.50 3.70 -20.35
N GLU A 114 3.02 4.82 -20.86
CA GLU A 114 3.47 4.95 -22.24
C GLU A 114 4.70 4.08 -22.51
N ALA A 115 5.76 4.23 -21.70
CA ALA A 115 7.00 3.46 -21.79
C ALA A 115 6.74 1.94 -21.74
N ARG A 116 5.85 1.47 -20.87
CA ARG A 116 5.47 0.06 -20.79
C ARG A 116 4.74 -0.42 -22.04
N SER A 117 3.88 0.42 -22.63
CA SER A 117 3.16 0.07 -23.87
C SER A 117 4.09 0.00 -25.08
N GLU A 118 5.20 0.73 -25.05
CA GLU A 118 6.20 0.83 -26.12
C GLU A 118 7.42 -0.08 -25.89
N ASP A 119 7.48 -0.78 -24.75
CA ASP A 119 8.67 -1.54 -24.30
C ASP A 119 9.95 -0.69 -24.24
N ASP A 120 9.81 0.59 -23.86
CA ASP A 120 10.90 1.57 -23.83
C ASP A 120 11.32 1.89 -22.39
N PHE A 121 12.28 1.13 -21.86
CA PHE A 121 12.82 1.37 -20.52
C PHE A 121 13.58 2.70 -20.41
N GLU A 122 14.31 3.12 -21.45
CA GLU A 122 15.14 4.33 -21.40
C GLU A 122 14.28 5.59 -21.22
N LYS A 123 13.06 5.60 -21.77
CA LYS A 123 12.05 6.64 -21.53
C LYS A 123 11.65 6.75 -20.06
N PHE A 124 11.54 5.63 -19.33
CA PHE A 124 11.14 5.61 -17.92
C PHE A 124 12.31 5.76 -16.94
N LYS A 125 13.51 5.32 -17.32
CA LYS A 125 14.72 5.34 -16.50
C LYS A 125 14.95 6.63 -15.69
N PRO A 126 14.93 7.85 -16.25
CA PRO A 126 15.17 9.06 -15.46
C PRO A 126 14.10 9.30 -14.39
N TYR A 127 12.87 8.83 -14.60
CA TYR A 127 11.80 8.91 -13.60
C TYR A 127 11.98 7.87 -12.50
N LEU A 128 12.47 6.69 -12.85
CA LEU A 128 12.81 5.65 -11.88
C LEU A 128 13.98 6.09 -10.98
N GLU A 129 15.05 6.65 -11.56
CA GLU A 129 16.20 7.18 -10.81
C GLU A 129 15.76 8.21 -9.76
N LYS A 130 14.96 9.20 -10.17
CA LYS A 130 14.40 10.18 -9.23
C LYS A 130 13.43 9.56 -8.22
N THR A 131 12.69 8.50 -8.59
CA THR A 131 11.82 7.78 -7.65
C THR A 131 12.65 7.11 -6.56
N VAL A 132 13.75 6.45 -6.92
CA VAL A 132 14.68 5.82 -5.96
C VAL A 132 15.31 6.89 -5.07
N GLU A 133 15.81 7.99 -5.64
CA GLU A 133 16.39 9.10 -4.88
C GLU A 133 15.43 9.63 -3.80
N LEU A 134 14.20 9.98 -4.19
CA LEU A 134 13.18 10.48 -3.25
C LEU A 134 12.76 9.44 -2.21
N THR A 135 12.82 8.16 -2.57
CA THR A 135 12.49 7.05 -1.68
C THR A 135 13.58 6.85 -0.64
N CYS A 136 14.86 6.86 -1.03
CA CYS A 136 15.99 6.85 -0.09
C CYS A 136 15.95 8.08 0.83
N LYS A 137 15.71 9.27 0.30
CA LYS A 137 15.56 10.50 1.11
C LYS A 137 14.43 10.36 2.13
N THR A 138 13.33 9.68 1.79
CA THR A 138 12.23 9.40 2.72
C THR A 138 12.66 8.44 3.84
N ALA A 139 13.38 7.37 3.48
CA ALA A 139 13.89 6.40 4.43
C ALA A 139 14.81 7.05 5.47
N GLU A 140 15.67 7.98 5.04
CA GLU A 140 16.52 8.78 5.93
C GLU A 140 15.71 9.59 6.96
N TYR A 141 14.57 10.16 6.57
CA TYR A 141 13.68 10.85 7.52
C TYR A 141 12.97 9.91 8.48
N TYR A 142 12.60 8.71 8.04
CA TYR A 142 11.98 7.72 8.92
C TYR A 142 12.98 7.17 9.94
N GLY A 143 14.23 6.99 9.53
CA GLY A 143 15.30 6.39 10.32
C GLY A 143 15.24 4.86 10.27
N TYR A 144 16.41 4.26 10.47
CA TYR A 144 16.64 2.81 10.47
C TYR A 144 17.85 2.49 11.36
N GLU A 145 17.95 1.24 11.81
CA GLU A 145 19.07 0.79 12.64
C GLU A 145 20.25 0.30 11.78
N ASP A 146 20.00 -0.67 10.91
CA ASP A 146 21.06 -1.36 10.15
C ASP A 146 21.02 -1.03 8.65
N ASN A 147 19.86 -1.18 7.99
CA ASN A 147 19.73 -1.02 6.55
C ASN A 147 18.67 0.04 6.19
N ILE A 148 18.99 0.93 5.24
CA ILE A 148 18.05 1.95 4.75
C ILE A 148 16.72 1.36 4.26
N TYR A 149 16.75 0.13 3.75
CA TYR A 149 15.55 -0.55 3.29
C TYR A 149 14.63 -0.99 4.43
N ASP A 150 15.14 -1.15 5.66
CA ASP A 150 14.33 -1.51 6.84
C ASP A 150 13.29 -0.42 7.13
N ALA A 151 13.65 0.86 6.98
CA ALA A 151 12.72 1.97 7.11
C ALA A 151 11.54 1.91 6.11
N LEU A 152 11.77 1.29 4.94
CA LEU A 152 10.77 1.14 3.89
C LEU A 152 9.97 -0.16 4.05
N LEU A 153 10.59 -1.23 4.54
CA LEU A 153 9.94 -2.49 4.89
C LEU A 153 8.92 -2.28 6.02
N ASP A 154 9.31 -1.54 7.06
CA ASP A 154 8.46 -1.27 8.24
C ASP A 154 7.16 -0.50 7.90
N ILE A 155 7.06 0.09 6.70
CA ILE A 155 5.82 0.70 6.22
C ILE A 155 4.75 -0.35 5.93
N PHE A 156 5.15 -1.55 5.48
CA PHE A 156 4.26 -2.61 5.04
C PHE A 156 4.22 -3.78 6.01
N GLU A 157 5.38 -4.13 6.59
CA GLU A 157 5.55 -5.23 7.53
C GLU A 157 6.30 -4.71 8.76
N PRO A 158 5.60 -4.13 9.75
CA PRO A 158 6.22 -3.54 10.92
C PRO A 158 7.16 -4.51 11.66
N GLY A 159 8.39 -4.06 11.92
CA GLY A 159 9.43 -4.84 12.58
C GLY A 159 10.17 -5.85 11.68
N MET A 160 9.84 -5.95 10.39
CA MET A 160 10.62 -6.76 9.45
C MET A 160 11.87 -6.02 8.99
N THR A 161 13.01 -6.73 8.97
CA THR A 161 14.30 -6.18 8.54
C THR A 161 14.96 -7.04 7.46
N VAL A 162 15.92 -6.47 6.74
CA VAL A 162 16.77 -7.18 5.78
C VAL A 162 17.50 -8.35 6.46
N SER A 163 17.95 -8.18 7.72
CA SER A 163 18.62 -9.24 8.48
C SER A 163 17.74 -10.49 8.71
N GLN A 164 16.42 -10.31 8.76
CA GLN A 164 15.44 -11.40 8.87
C GLN A 164 15.01 -11.92 7.50
N LEU A 165 14.91 -11.05 6.49
CA LEU A 165 14.47 -11.41 5.15
C LEU A 165 15.53 -12.19 4.35
N ASP A 166 16.81 -11.79 4.44
CA ASP A 166 17.87 -12.41 3.65
C ASP A 166 18.00 -13.93 3.90
N PRO A 167 18.02 -14.42 5.16
CA PRO A 167 18.01 -15.86 5.43
C PRO A 167 16.75 -16.57 4.91
N LEU A 168 15.58 -15.92 5.02
CA LEU A 168 14.31 -16.47 4.58
C LEU A 168 14.30 -16.66 3.05
N PHE A 169 14.73 -15.65 2.30
CA PHE A 169 14.84 -15.73 0.85
C PHE A 169 15.94 -16.68 0.38
N SER A 170 17.06 -16.80 1.10
CA SER A 170 18.08 -17.81 0.80
C SER A 170 17.50 -19.22 0.91
N GLY A 171 16.81 -19.52 2.02
CA GLY A 171 16.17 -20.82 2.21
C GLY A 171 15.11 -21.13 1.14
N LEU A 172 14.30 -20.14 0.76
CA LEU A 172 13.33 -20.29 -0.34
C LEU A 172 14.04 -20.54 -1.68
N ARG A 173 15.12 -19.83 -1.99
CA ARG A 173 15.87 -20.02 -3.23
C ARG A 173 16.48 -21.42 -3.30
N GLU A 174 17.11 -21.86 -2.21
CA GLU A 174 17.73 -23.18 -2.10
C GLU A 174 16.73 -24.33 -2.27
N ALA A 175 15.50 -24.18 -1.74
CA ALA A 175 14.47 -25.19 -1.88
C ALA A 175 13.73 -25.14 -3.22
N ILE A 176 13.33 -23.94 -3.67
CA ILE A 176 12.40 -23.79 -4.80
C ILE A 176 13.12 -23.84 -6.15
N VAL A 177 14.34 -23.31 -6.29
CA VAL A 177 15.04 -23.33 -7.59
C VAL A 177 15.30 -24.77 -8.08
N PRO A 178 15.83 -25.69 -7.25
CA PRO A 178 16.00 -27.09 -7.66
C PRO A 178 14.66 -27.80 -7.91
N LEU A 179 13.63 -27.49 -7.11
CA LEU A 179 12.30 -28.07 -7.29
C LEU A 179 11.69 -27.67 -8.64
N VAL A 180 11.70 -26.37 -8.96
CA VAL A 180 11.22 -25.87 -10.25
C VAL A 180 11.99 -26.52 -11.40
N LYS A 181 13.32 -26.60 -11.30
CA LYS A 181 14.14 -27.30 -12.30
C LYS A 181 13.73 -28.75 -12.48
N ALA A 182 13.58 -29.49 -11.38
CA ALA A 182 13.17 -30.91 -11.41
C ALA A 182 11.77 -31.09 -12.01
N VAL A 183 10.82 -30.22 -11.68
CA VAL A 183 9.46 -30.24 -12.25
C VAL A 183 9.50 -29.91 -13.74
N SER A 184 10.27 -28.92 -14.18
CA SER A 184 10.40 -28.54 -15.59
C SER A 184 11.11 -29.59 -16.44
N GLU A 185 12.12 -30.28 -15.90
CA GLU A 185 12.86 -31.34 -16.60
C GLU A 185 12.17 -32.71 -16.53
N SER A 186 11.13 -32.86 -15.70
CA SER A 186 10.39 -34.10 -15.53
C SER A 186 9.67 -34.49 -16.85
N PRO A 187 9.74 -35.76 -17.27
CA PRO A 187 8.93 -36.24 -18.39
C PRO A 187 7.43 -36.34 -18.04
N ASN A 188 7.06 -36.27 -16.76
CA ASN A 188 5.69 -36.38 -16.28
C ASN A 188 4.94 -35.04 -16.35
N GLN A 189 4.91 -34.42 -17.53
CA GLN A 189 4.16 -33.18 -17.72
C GLN A 189 2.66 -33.47 -17.86
N PRO A 190 1.78 -32.76 -17.12
CA PRO A 190 0.34 -32.91 -17.31
C PRO A 190 -0.07 -32.42 -18.69
N ASP A 191 -1.06 -33.07 -19.30
CA ASP A 191 -1.66 -32.60 -20.54
C ASP A 191 -2.50 -31.35 -20.28
N THR A 192 -2.03 -30.20 -20.75
CA THR A 192 -2.71 -28.90 -20.58
C THR A 192 -3.54 -28.50 -21.79
N ARG A 193 -3.67 -29.34 -22.83
CA ARG A 193 -4.44 -29.00 -24.06
C ARG A 193 -5.90 -28.68 -23.77
N PHE A 194 -6.46 -29.20 -22.69
CA PHE A 194 -7.83 -28.88 -22.26
C PHE A 194 -8.00 -27.40 -21.84
N LEU A 195 -6.92 -26.68 -21.56
CA LEU A 195 -6.96 -25.23 -21.31
C LEU A 195 -7.06 -24.42 -22.61
N ASP A 196 -6.67 -24.99 -23.75
CA ASP A 196 -6.70 -24.37 -25.08
C ASP A 196 -7.88 -24.89 -25.93
N ILE A 197 -9.03 -25.12 -25.30
CA ILE A 197 -10.25 -25.64 -25.96
C ILE A 197 -11.15 -24.55 -26.54
N GLY A 198 -10.66 -23.30 -26.57
CA GLY A 198 -11.35 -22.15 -27.15
C GLY A 198 -11.77 -21.10 -26.12
N LYS A 199 -12.69 -20.22 -26.53
CA LYS A 199 -13.08 -19.04 -25.75
C LYS A 199 -14.15 -19.38 -24.72
N PHE A 200 -13.89 -19.11 -23.45
CA PHE A 200 -14.89 -19.12 -22.40
C PHE A 200 -15.62 -17.78 -22.37
N SER A 201 -16.97 -17.79 -22.32
CA SER A 201 -17.72 -16.53 -22.28
C SER A 201 -17.46 -15.78 -20.97
N GLU A 202 -17.26 -14.47 -21.06
CA GLU A 202 -17.02 -13.60 -19.89
C GLU A 202 -18.14 -13.75 -18.85
N GLU A 203 -19.40 -13.84 -19.29
CA GLU A 203 -20.55 -14.02 -18.41
C GLU A 203 -20.47 -15.32 -17.58
N LYS A 204 -20.06 -16.43 -18.20
CA LYS A 204 -19.92 -17.71 -17.49
C LYS A 204 -18.73 -17.69 -16.53
N GLN A 205 -17.62 -17.06 -16.94
CA GLN A 205 -16.47 -16.86 -16.07
C GLN A 205 -16.85 -16.02 -14.85
N ARG A 206 -17.58 -14.91 -15.04
CA ARG A 206 -18.07 -14.06 -13.95
C ARG A 206 -18.97 -14.83 -12.99
N LYS A 207 -19.94 -15.58 -13.51
CA LYS A 207 -20.83 -16.44 -12.70
C LYS A 207 -20.04 -17.46 -11.89
N PHE A 208 -19.04 -18.09 -12.49
CA PHE A 208 -18.17 -19.05 -11.80
C PHE A 208 -17.34 -18.37 -10.71
N SER A 209 -16.70 -17.24 -11.00
CA SER A 209 -15.91 -16.48 -10.02
C SER A 209 -16.74 -16.04 -8.81
N MET A 210 -17.97 -15.56 -9.02
CA MET A 210 -18.89 -15.22 -7.93
C MET A 210 -19.20 -16.43 -7.05
N LYS A 211 -19.48 -17.59 -7.66
CA LYS A 211 -19.73 -18.83 -6.91
C LYS A 211 -18.52 -19.27 -6.10
N VAL A 212 -17.31 -19.14 -6.64
CA VAL A 212 -16.07 -19.46 -5.93
C VAL A 212 -15.88 -18.51 -4.74
N ALA A 213 -16.11 -17.20 -4.92
CA ALA A 213 -16.02 -16.22 -3.84
C ALA A 213 -17.00 -16.54 -2.71
N GLU A 214 -18.28 -16.79 -3.04
CA GLU A 214 -19.30 -17.22 -2.08
C GLU A 214 -18.87 -18.50 -1.34
N SER A 215 -18.33 -19.49 -2.06
CA SER A 215 -17.90 -20.76 -1.48
C SER A 215 -16.71 -20.64 -0.51
N ILE A 216 -15.88 -19.61 -0.68
CA ILE A 216 -14.76 -19.28 0.23
C ILE A 216 -15.27 -18.48 1.45
N GLY A 217 -16.52 -18.01 1.43
CA GLY A 217 -17.17 -17.29 2.52
C GLY A 217 -17.20 -15.77 2.34
N PHE A 218 -17.03 -15.27 1.11
CA PHE A 218 -17.23 -13.85 0.82
C PHE A 218 -18.72 -13.50 0.97
N ASP A 219 -19.02 -12.52 1.81
CA ASP A 219 -20.37 -11.98 1.99
C ASP A 219 -20.65 -10.88 0.95
N PHE A 220 -21.78 -10.98 0.27
CA PHE A 220 -22.19 -10.04 -0.77
C PHE A 220 -23.19 -9.00 -0.28
N ASP A 221 -23.68 -9.11 0.96
CA ASP A 221 -24.62 -8.18 1.59
C ASP A 221 -23.93 -7.15 2.50
#